data_AF-D3FEJ2-F1
#
_entry.id   AF-D3FEJ2-F1
#
_cell.length_a   1.000
_cell.length_b   1.000
_cell.length_c   1.000
_cell.angle_alpha   90.00
_cell.angle_beta   90.00
_cell.angle_gamma   90.00
#
_symmetry.space_group_name_H-M   'P 1'
#
loop_
_entity.id
_entity.type
_entity.pdbx_description
1 polymer ?
#
loop_
_entity_poly.entity_id
_entity_poly.type
_entity_poly.pdbx_seq_one_letter_code
_entity_poly.pdbx_strand_id
1 'polypeptide(L)'
;MRQVIWATRYALPAIICLVGLVFIVIDPSGNWEGAAALIGAGLSVLLLNFLYRMGVEGDRDRDREAAQRRYYDEHGHWPDEQRRG
;
A
#
# COMPACT_ATOMS: atom_id res chain seq x y z
N MET A 1 -9.10 14.68 -3.72
CA MET A 1 -9.13 13.28 -3.19
C MET A 1 -7.76 12.58 -3.27
N ARG A 2 -6.99 12.69 -4.36
CA ARG A 2 -5.66 12.06 -4.50
C ARG A 2 -4.68 12.38 -3.36
N GLN A 3 -4.71 13.62 -2.84
CA GLN A 3 -3.84 14.04 -1.73
C GLN A 3 -4.21 13.39 -0.39
N VAL A 4 -5.50 13.13 -0.14
CA VAL A 4 -5.95 12.46 1.09
C VAL A 4 -5.41 11.03 1.11
N ILE A 5 -5.52 10.30 -0.01
CA ILE A 5 -5.00 8.92 -0.13
C ILE A 5 -3.49 8.89 0.09
N TRP A 6 -2.75 9.87 -0.44
CA TRP A 6 -1.30 9.99 -0.25
C TRP A 6 -0.94 10.27 1.22
N ALA A 7 -1.67 11.18 1.87
CA ALA A 7 -1.44 11.54 3.26
C ALA A 7 -1.68 10.35 4.21
N THR A 8 -2.81 9.64 4.06
CA THR A 8 -3.13 8.52 4.97
C THR A 8 -2.27 7.28 4.71
N ARG A 9 -1.87 7.02 3.47
CA ARG A 9 -1.12 5.81 3.12
C ARG A 9 0.39 5.93 3.30
N TYR A 10 0.94 7.14 3.17
CA TYR A 10 2.39 7.34 3.20
C TYR A 10 2.83 8.34 4.26
N ALA A 11 2.15 9.48 4.41
CA ALA A 11 2.58 10.51 5.36
C ALA A 11 2.35 10.09 6.82
N LEU A 12 1.19 9.52 7.14
CA LEU A 12 0.87 9.05 8.49
C LEU A 12 1.87 8.00 9.02
N PRO A 13 2.15 6.90 8.31
CA PRO A 13 3.08 5.90 8.82
C PRO A 13 4.55 6.39 8.80
N ALA A 14 4.94 7.25 7.85
CA ALA A 14 6.26 7.88 7.87
C ALA A 14 6.44 8.77 9.12
N ILE A 15 5.42 9.54 9.50
CA ILE A 15 5.44 10.36 10.73
C ILE A 15 5.58 9.48 11.97
N ILE A 16 4.87 8.35 12.06
CA ILE A 16 4.97 7.43 13.20
C ILE A 16 6.39 6.87 13.35
N CYS A 17 7.03 6.45 12.25
CA CYS A 17 8.43 6.01 12.27
C CYS A 17 9.40 7.13 12.63
N LEU A 18 9.16 8.36 12.15
CA LEU A 18 9.98 9.52 12.45
C LEU A 18 9.88 9.92 13.92
N VAL A 19 8.69 9.82 14.53
CA VAL A 19 8.48 10.00 15.97
C VAL A 19 9.25 8.93 16.76
N GLY A 20 9.20 7.65 16.37
CA GLY A 20 9.98 6.59 17.01
C GLY A 20 11.50 6.84 16.93
N LEU A 21 11.99 7.32 15.79
CA LEU A 21 13.41 7.68 15.61
C LEU A 21 13.81 8.87 16.51
N VAL A 22 12.97 9.90 16.61
CA VAL A 22 13.21 11.06 17.48
C VAL A 22 13.30 10.64 18.94
N PHE A 23 12.47 9.70 19.40
CA PHE A 23 12.54 9.16 20.76
C PHE A 23 13.87 8.47 21.08
N ILE A 24 14.43 7.69 20.13
CA ILE A 24 15.77 7.08 20.30
C ILE A 24 16.87 8.13 20.42
N VAL A 25 16.77 9.23 19.66
CA VAL A 25 17.78 10.29 19.66
C VAL A 25 17.75 11.12 20.93
N ILE A 26 16.57 11.34 21.52
CA ILE A 26 16.39 12.19 22.71
C ILE A 26 16.81 11.47 24.00
N ASP A 27 16.57 10.16 24.14
CA ASP A 27 16.95 9.40 25.34
C ASP A 27 17.77 8.12 25.00
N PRO A 28 19.06 8.26 24.64
CA PRO A 28 19.88 7.12 24.27
C PRO A 28 20.30 6.21 25.44
N SER A 29 20.11 6.66 26.69
CA SER A 29 20.53 5.94 27.91
C SER A 29 19.38 5.29 28.69
N GLY A 30 18.13 5.41 28.25
CA GLY A 30 16.95 4.90 28.98
C GLY A 30 15.84 4.33 28.09
N ASN A 31 15.03 3.46 28.71
CA ASN A 31 13.75 2.93 28.20
C ASN A 31 13.72 2.36 26.76
N TRP A 32 14.72 1.53 26.45
CA TRP A 32 14.87 0.82 25.17
C TRP A 32 13.63 -0.01 24.78
N GLU A 33 12.91 -0.55 25.77
CA GLU A 33 11.66 -1.30 25.55
C GLU A 33 10.54 -0.42 24.98
N GLY A 34 10.38 0.81 25.51
CA GLY A 34 9.41 1.78 24.99
C GLY A 34 9.75 2.27 23.58
N ALA A 35 11.05 2.51 23.32
CA ALA A 35 11.53 2.89 22.00
C ALA A 35 11.32 1.76 20.98
N ALA A 36 11.68 0.52 21.32
CA ALA A 36 11.49 -0.65 20.47
C ALA A 36 10.00 -0.91 20.18
N ALA A 37 9.12 -0.74 21.18
CA ALA A 37 7.67 -0.87 21.00
C ALA A 37 7.10 0.16 20.01
N LEU A 38 7.53 1.43 20.09
CA LEU A 38 7.10 2.50 19.18
C LEU A 38 7.61 2.27 17.74
N ILE A 39 8.86 1.86 17.59
CA ILE A 39 9.44 1.53 16.28
C ILE A 39 8.72 0.33 15.67
N GLY A 40 8.50 -0.73 16.46
CA GLY A 40 7.76 -1.93 16.07
C GLY A 40 6.34 -1.62 15.64
N ALA A 41 5.63 -0.76 16.37
CA ALA A 41 4.30 -0.28 15.99
C ALA A 41 4.33 0.48 14.65
N GLY A 42 5.27 1.41 14.46
CA GLY A 42 5.42 2.15 13.21
C GLY A 42 5.75 1.27 12.00
N LEU A 43 6.69 0.34 12.16
CA LEU A 43 7.06 -0.63 11.13
C LEU A 43 5.90 -1.58 10.79
N SER A 44 5.14 -2.02 11.80
CA SER A 44 3.98 -2.90 11.57
C SER A 44 2.90 -2.19 10.75
N VAL A 45 2.63 -0.91 11.05
CA VAL A 45 1.67 -0.11 10.28
C VAL A 45 2.17 0.12 8.84
N LEU A 46 3.47 0.40 8.64
CA LEU A 46 4.06 0.50 7.30
C LEU A 46 3.91 -0.80 6.52
N LEU A 47 4.25 -1.93 7.15
CA LEU A 47 4.19 -3.26 6.52
C LEU A 47 2.76 -3.62 6.13
N LEU A 48 1.78 -3.37 7.01
CA LEU A 48 0.37 -3.62 6.71
C LEU A 48 -0.13 -2.74 5.55
N ASN A 49 0.27 -1.47 5.50
CA ASN A 49 -0.08 -0.57 4.39
C ASN A 49 0.53 -1.07 3.06
N PHE A 50 1.78 -1.54 3.11
CA PHE A 50 2.49 -2.08 1.97
C PHE A 50 1.84 -3.38 1.44
N LEU A 51 1.50 -4.32 2.33
CA LEU A 51 0.85 -5.58 1.96
C LEU A 51 -0.54 -5.34 1.37
N TYR A 52 -1.31 -4.43 1.96
CA TYR A 52 -2.62 -4.03 1.43
C TYR A 52 -2.49 -3.44 0.02
N ARG A 53 -1.45 -2.64 -0.24
CA ARG A 53 -1.20 -2.10 -1.59
C ARG A 53 -0.96 -3.20 -2.61
N MET A 54 -0.12 -4.18 -2.28
CA MET A 54 0.13 -5.32 -3.17
C MET A 54 -1.15 -6.12 -3.43
N GLY A 55 -1.97 -6.37 -2.40
CA GLY A 55 -3.23 -7.09 -2.56
C GLY A 55 -4.24 -6.37 -3.47
N VAL A 56 -4.42 -5.07 -3.28
CA VAL A 56 -5.35 -4.26 -4.08
C VAL A 56 -4.86 -4.07 -5.53
N GLU A 57 -3.55 -4.04 -5.76
CA GLU A 57 -2.99 -3.97 -7.11
C GLU A 57 -3.25 -5.27 -7.89
N GLY A 58 -3.15 -6.43 -7.23
CA GLY A 58 -3.50 -7.72 -7.83
C GLY A 58 -5.00 -7.89 -8.10
N ASP A 59 -5.86 -7.33 -7.25
CA ASP A 59 -7.32 -7.37 -7.44
C ASP A 59 -7.74 -6.63 -8.71
N ARG A 60 -7.10 -5.48 -9.00
CA ARG A 60 -7.31 -4.74 -10.24
C ARG A 60 -6.91 -5.51 -11.49
N ASP A 61 -5.87 -6.33 -11.39
CA ASP A 61 -5.42 -7.13 -12.52
C ASP A 61 -6.43 -8.27 -12.80
N ARG A 62 -6.91 -8.93 -11.75
CA ARG A 62 -7.99 -9.93 -11.86
C ARG A 62 -9.28 -9.34 -12.42
N ASP A 63 -9.66 -8.13 -12.00
CA ASP A 63 -10.83 -7.45 -12.53
C ASP A 63 -10.69 -7.13 -14.02
N ARG A 64 -9.48 -6.76 -14.47
CA ARG A 64 -9.19 -6.55 -15.90
C ARG A 64 -9.28 -7.84 -16.69
N GLU A 65 -8.67 -8.92 -16.20
CA GLU A 65 -8.78 -10.24 -16.83
C GLU A 65 -10.25 -10.70 -16.92
N ALA A 66 -11.02 -10.50 -15.84
CA ALA A 66 -12.44 -10.84 -15.82
C ALA A 66 -13.26 -9.99 -16.81
N ALA A 67 -12.94 -8.71 -16.95
CA ALA A 67 -13.58 -7.83 -17.93
C ALA A 67 -13.25 -8.24 -19.37
N GLN A 68 -12.00 -8.62 -19.66
CA GLN A 68 -11.60 -9.11 -20.97
C GLN A 68 -12.29 -10.43 -21.33
N ARG A 69 -12.43 -11.36 -20.38
CA ARG A 69 -13.17 -12.61 -20.59
C ARG A 69 -14.65 -12.36 -20.90
N ARG A 70 -15.33 -11.49 -20.14
CA ARG A 70 -16.72 -11.12 -20.43
C ARG A 70 -16.88 -10.51 -21.82
N TYR A 71 -15.94 -9.65 -22.22
CA TYR A 71 -15.95 -9.05 -23.54
C TYR A 71 -15.85 -10.11 -24.66
N TYR A 72 -14.92 -11.05 -24.51
CA TYR A 72 -14.75 -12.17 -25.45
C TYR A 72 -16.00 -13.06 -25.51
N ASP A 73 -16.60 -13.39 -24.37
CA ASP A 73 -17.83 -14.20 -24.32
C ASP A 73 -19.01 -13.50 -25.02
N GLU A 74 -19.08 -12.16 -24.94
CA GLU A 74 -20.17 -11.37 -25.53
C GLU A 74 -19.95 -11.03 -27.01
N HIS A 75 -18.71 -10.77 -27.43
CA HIS A 75 -18.39 -10.28 -28.78
C HIS A 75 -17.71 -11.33 -29.68
N GLY A 76 -17.23 -12.43 -29.10
CA GLY A 76 -16.52 -13.50 -29.81
C GLY A 76 -15.11 -13.14 -30.30
N HIS A 77 -14.58 -11.99 -29.87
CA HIS A 77 -13.24 -11.52 -30.22
C HIS A 77 -12.63 -10.75 -29.04
N TRP A 78 -11.30 -10.58 -29.04
CA TRP A 78 -10.64 -9.80 -28.00
C TRP A 78 -10.78 -8.30 -28.27
N PRO A 79 -10.88 -7.45 -27.22
CA PRO A 79 -11.05 -6.00 -27.39
C PRO A 79 -9.85 -5.33 -28.07
N ASP A 80 -8.67 -5.95 -27.98
CA ASP A 80 -7.42 -5.53 -28.59
C ASP A 80 -7.28 -5.91 -30.08
N GLU A 81 -8.05 -6.87 -30.58
CA GLU A 81 -8.09 -7.22 -32.01
C GLU A 81 -8.78 -6.13 -32.85
N GLN A 82 -9.77 -5.43 -32.29
CA GLN A 82 -10.48 -4.33 -32.98
C GLN A 82 -9.56 -3.13 -33.27
N ARG A 83 -8.46 -2.98 -32.53
CA ARG A 83 -7.54 -1.83 -32.67
C ARG A 83 -6.46 -2.03 -33.75
N ARG A 84 -6.37 -3.22 -34.33
CA ARG A 84 -5.34 -3.60 -35.34
C ARG A 84 -5.86 -3.75 -36.76
N GLY A 85 -7.17 -3.58 -36.99
CA GLY A 85 -7.79 -3.56 -38.34
C GLY A 85 -8.15 -2.14 -38.76
#